data_AF-A0A0C2WY09-F1
#
_entry.id   AF-A0A0C2WY09-F1
#
_cell.length_a   1.000
_cell.length_b   1.000
_cell.length_c   1.000
_cell.angle_alpha   90.00
_cell.angle_beta   90.00
_cell.angle_gamma   90.00
#
_symmetry.space_group_name_H-M   'P 1'
#
loop_
_entity.id
_entity.type
_entity.pdbx_description
1 polymer ?
#
loop_
_entity_poly.entity_id
_entity_poly.type
_entity_poly.pdbx_seq_one_letter_code
_entity_poly.pdbx_strand_id
1 'polypeptide(L)' 'MCPNGCVAFTGLFATDVLCPKCETPRYQEKIVARKKNSTIQVPRKRFYTLPLGPQL' A
#
# COMPACT_ATOMS: atom_id res chain seq x y z
N MET A 1 -1.73 -1.06 -2.51
CA MET A 1 -2.60 -2.18 -2.93
C MET A 1 -2.11 -3.46 -2.30
N CYS A 2 -3.02 -4.38 -2.03
CA CYS A 2 -2.66 -5.76 -1.71
C CYS A 2 -1.75 -6.34 -2.81
N PRO A 3 -0.64 -7.03 -2.49
CA PRO A 3 0.22 -7.67 -3.49
C PRO A 3 -0.57 -8.58 -4.45
N ASN A 4 -1.50 -9.35 -3.90
CA ASN A 4 -2.39 -10.27 -4.62
C ASN A 4 -3.55 -9.58 -5.36
N GLY A 5 -3.66 -8.26 -5.28
CA GLY A 5 -4.71 -7.50 -5.98
C GLY A 5 -6.12 -7.56 -5.36
N CYS A 6 -6.28 -8.13 -4.17
CA CYS A 6 -7.59 -8.27 -3.52
C CYS A 6 -8.28 -6.93 -3.24
N VAL A 7 -7.53 -5.97 -2.67
CA VAL A 7 -8.05 -4.64 -2.32
C VAL A 7 -7.00 -3.56 -2.55
N ALA A 8 -7.46 -2.35 -2.87
CA ALA A 8 -6.65 -1.14 -2.82
C ALA A 8 -6.75 -0.53 -1.41
N PHE A 9 -5.59 -0.20 -0.82
CA PHE A 9 -5.52 0.49 0.47
C PHE A 9 -5.75 2.00 0.26
N THR A 10 -6.97 2.34 -0.13
CA THR A 10 -7.44 3.69 -0.48
C THR A 10 -8.86 3.87 0.06
N GLY A 11 -9.30 5.10 0.32
CA GLY A 11 -10.65 5.37 0.83
C GLY A 11 -10.89 4.67 2.18
N LEU A 12 -11.93 3.83 2.26
CA LEU A 12 -12.32 3.09 3.47
C LEU A 12 -11.21 2.18 4.01
N PHE A 13 -10.36 1.64 3.13
CA PHE A 13 -9.25 0.75 3.51
C PHE A 13 -7.92 1.51 3.64
N ALA A 14 -7.95 2.83 3.78
CA ALA A 14 -6.74 3.65 3.83
C ALA A 14 -5.92 3.44 5.11
N THR A 15 -6.57 3.13 6.23
CA THR A 15 -5.94 2.87 7.53
C THR A 15 -5.49 1.42 7.71
N ASP A 16 -5.91 0.51 6.83
CA ASP A 16 -5.61 -0.90 6.98
C ASP A 16 -4.14 -1.22 6.65
N VAL A 17 -3.54 -2.02 7.53
CA VAL A 17 -2.17 -2.54 7.40
C VAL A 17 -2.17 -3.95 6.84
N LEU A 18 -3.23 -4.71 7.08
CA LEU A 18 -3.42 -6.08 6.58
C LEU A 18 -4.59 -6.09 5.60
N CYS A 19 -4.50 -6.95 4.60
CA CYS A 19 -5.61 -7.15 3.68
C CYS A 19 -6.75 -7.91 4.39
N PRO A 20 -7.99 -7.40 4.43
CA PRO A 20 -9.13 -8.10 5.06
C PRO A 20 -9.59 -9.36 4.31
N LYS A 21 -9.00 -9.67 3.14
CA LYS A 21 -9.36 -10.83 2.31
C LYS A 21 -8.34 -11.96 2.36
N CYS A 22 -7.05 -11.63 2.40
CA CYS A 22 -5.97 -12.60 2.31
C CYS A 22 -4.89 -12.41 3.38
N GLU A 23 -5.13 -11.50 4.33
CA GLU A 23 -4.27 -11.24 5.50
C GLU A 23 -2.83 -10.85 5.15
N THR A 24 -2.57 -10.50 3.88
CA THR A 24 -1.23 -10.08 3.47
C THR A 24 -0.91 -8.68 3.97
N PRO A 25 0.33 -8.44 4.44
CA PRO A 25 0.74 -7.12 4.91
C PRO A 25 0.91 -6.14 3.76
N ARG A 26 0.43 -4.92 3.97
CA ARG A 26 0.57 -3.76 3.07
C ARG A 26 2.02 -3.35 2.88
N TYR A 27 2.81 -3.41 3.95
CA TYR A 27 4.20 -2.98 3.99
C TYR A 27 5.16 -4.17 3.99
N GLN A 28 6.37 -3.96 3.49
CA GLN A 28 7.46 -4.91 3.67
C GLN A 28 7.98 -4.81 5.11
N GLU A 29 8.01 -5.93 5.83
CA GLU A 29 8.47 -6.00 7.21
C GLU A 29 9.98 -5.75 7.37
N LYS A 30 10.75 -5.76 6.28
CA LYS A 30 12.23 -5.87 6.29
C LYS A 30 13.02 -4.70 5.71
N ILE A 31 12.54 -3.45 5.82
CA ILE A 31 13.41 -2.30 5.51
C ILE A 31 13.66 -1.49 6.79
N VAL A 32 14.40 -2.14 7.69
CA VAL A 32 15.20 -1.43 8.70
C VAL A 32 16.38 -0.84 7.93
N ALA A 33 16.17 0.29 7.26
CA ALA A 33 17.28 1.05 6.71
C ALA A 33 18.17 1.43 7.88
N ARG A 34 19.44 0.99 7.84
CA ARG A 34 20.53 1.21 8.81
C ARG A 34 20.87 2.69 9.12
N LYS A 35 19.96 3.64 8.90
CA LYS A 35 20.13 5.06 9.20
C LYS A 35 19.08 5.52 10.21
N LYS A 36 19.53 5.62 11.47
CA LYS A 36 19.02 6.49 12.55
C LYS A 36 17.48 6.62 12.64
N ASN A 37 16.88 5.82 13.52
CA ASN A 37 15.60 6.09 14.19
C ASN A 37 14.34 6.34 13.33
N SER A 38 14.32 6.00 12.04
CA SER A 38 13.12 6.14 11.22
C SER A 38 12.68 4.79 10.64
N THR A 39 11.56 4.27 11.13
CA THR A 39 10.88 3.09 10.57
C THR A 39 10.23 3.50 9.25
N ILE A 40 10.94 3.29 8.14
CA ILE A 40 10.40 3.58 6.80
C ILE A 40 9.49 2.42 6.39
N GLN A 41 8.18 2.63 6.46
CA GLN A 41 7.20 1.66 5.97
C GLN A 41 7.13 1.72 4.44
N VAL A 42 7.77 0.78 3.76
CA VAL A 42 7.75 0.71 2.29
C VAL A 42 6.56 -0.14 1.83
N PRO A 43 5.57 0.43 1.12
CA PRO A 43 4.42 -0.32 0.64
C PRO A 43 4.83 -1.32 -0.44
N ARG A 44 4.32 -2.55 -0.35
CA ARG A 44 4.68 -3.64 -1.29
C ARG A 44 4.20 -3.41 -2.72
N LYS A 45 3.09 -2.69 -2.88
CA LYS A 45 2.49 -2.38 -4.18
C LYS A 45 1.73 -1.06 -4.09
N ARG A 46 1.94 -0.16 -5.05
CA ARG A 46 1.23 1.12 -5.16
C ARG A 46 0.06 0.97 -6.14
N PHE A 47 -1.06 1.63 -5.82
CA PHE A 47 -2.19 1.76 -6.74
C PHE A 47 -2.09 3.16 -7.34
N TYR A 48 -2.02 3.26 -8.66
CA TYR A 48 -1.96 4.53 -9.36
C TYR A 48 -3.35 4.88 -9.88
N THR A 49 -3.87 6.02 -9.46
CA THR A 49 -5.03 6.64 -10.08
C THR A 49 -4.52 7.57 -11.16
N LEU A 50 -4.65 7.16 -12.43
CA LEU A 50 -4.38 8.03 -13.56
C LEU A 50 -5.64 8.87 -13.81
N PRO A 51 -5.60 10.21 -13.68
CA PRO A 51 -6.73 11.02 -14.05
C PRO A 51 -6.96 10.88 -15.55
N LEU A 52 -8.15 10.40 -15.93
CA LEU A 52 -8.60 10.50 -17.30
C LEU A 52 -8.93 11.98 -17.51
N GLY A 53 -8.27 12.60 -18.49
CA GLY A 53 -8.53 14.00 -18.83
C GLY A 53 -10.01 14.22 -19.18
N PRO A 54 -10.46 15.49 -19.27
CA PRO A 54 -11.82 15.80 -19.65
C PRO A 54 -12.20 15.05 -20.95
N GLN A 55 -13.29 14.29 -20.88
CA GLN A 55 -13.84 13.59 -22.04
C GLN A 55 -14.58 14.63 -22.89
N LEU A 56 -14.21 14.77 -24.16
CA LEU A 56 -14.83 15.67 -25.13
C LEU A 56 -16.31 15.35 -25.37
#